data_AF-A0ABD4E8U7-F1
#
_entry.id   AF-A0ABD4E8U7-F1
#
_cell.length_a   1.000
_cell.length_b   1.000
_cell.length_c   1.000
_cell.angle_alpha   90.00
_cell.angle_beta   90.00
_cell.angle_gamma   90.00
#
_symmetry.space_group_name_H-M   'P 1'
#
loop_
_entity.id
_entity.type
_entity.pdbx_description
1 polymer ?
#
loop_
_entity_poly.entity_id
_entity_poly.type
_entity_poly.pdbx_seq_one_letter_code
_entity_poly.pdbx_strand_id
1 'polypeptide(L)'
;MSRSGYSDDCGGWPLIRWRGAVNAAIKGARGQAFLRELAAALDAMPEKRLIANELRSADGEFCTLGVLGAVRGIEMSKLDPDDRDSVAAAFGIAPALAAEIVFENDDACWYDEKPEARWGRMRQWVESNLKDEDHAK
;
A
#
# COMPACT_ATOMS: atom_id res chain seq x y z
N MET A 1 10.98 -8.22 -11.49
CA MET A 1 9.74 -8.40 -10.70
C MET A 1 9.49 -7.10 -9.96
N SER A 2 8.24 -6.78 -9.68
CA SER A 2 7.89 -5.71 -8.73
C SER A 2 8.41 -6.04 -7.33
N ARG A 3 8.70 -5.00 -6.53
CA ARG A 3 9.04 -5.11 -5.11
C ARG A 3 7.88 -5.63 -4.24
N SER A 4 6.66 -5.73 -4.79
CA SER A 4 5.55 -6.50 -4.22
C SER A 4 5.87 -8.00 -4.09
N GLY A 5 6.85 -8.50 -4.85
CA GLY A 5 7.29 -9.90 -4.82
C GLY A 5 6.31 -10.87 -5.51
N TYR A 6 5.46 -10.39 -6.42
CA TYR A 6 4.63 -11.23 -7.29
C TYR A 6 4.35 -10.58 -8.65
N SER A 7 3.67 -11.31 -9.53
CA SER A 7 2.93 -10.79 -10.70
C SER A 7 1.65 -11.60 -10.88
N ASP A 8 0.59 -10.99 -11.41
CA ASP A 8 -0.63 -11.68 -11.83
C ASP A 8 -0.44 -12.55 -13.08
N ASP A 9 0.67 -12.41 -13.80
CA ASP A 9 1.02 -13.28 -14.95
C ASP A 9 1.11 -14.77 -14.56
N CYS A 10 1.36 -15.06 -13.28
CA CYS A 10 1.49 -16.40 -12.71
C CYS A 10 0.13 -17.07 -12.45
N GLY A 11 -0.67 -17.25 -13.51
CA GLY A 11 -2.05 -17.74 -13.45
C GLY A 11 -2.28 -19.10 -12.78
N GLY A 12 -3.54 -19.36 -12.41
CA GLY A 12 -3.98 -20.63 -11.83
C GLY A 12 -4.10 -20.63 -10.30
N TRP A 13 -3.98 -21.80 -9.68
CA TRP A 13 -4.25 -21.99 -8.25
C TRP A 13 -3.38 -21.14 -7.30
N PRO A 14 -2.07 -20.91 -7.54
CA PRO A 14 -1.27 -20.03 -6.69
C PRO A 14 -1.82 -18.59 -6.63
N LEU A 15 -2.17 -18.01 -7.78
CA LEU A 15 -2.76 -16.69 -7.89
C LEU A 15 -4.13 -16.60 -7.21
N ILE A 16 -4.98 -17.61 -7.39
CA ILE A 16 -6.30 -17.67 -6.72
C ILE A 16 -6.13 -17.65 -5.19
N ARG A 17 -5.16 -18.40 -4.65
CA ARG A 17 -4.85 -18.38 -3.21
C ARG A 17 -4.27 -17.04 -2.75
N TRP A 18 -3.41 -16.42 -3.56
CA TRP A 18 -2.82 -15.11 -3.27
C TRP A 18 -3.88 -14.01 -3.21
N ARG A 19 -4.71 -13.86 -4.25
CA ARG A 19 -5.80 -12.88 -4.29
C ARG A 19 -6.86 -13.15 -3.22
N GLY A 20 -7.07 -14.40 -2.84
CA GLY A 20 -7.85 -14.77 -1.64
C GLY A 20 -7.25 -14.24 -0.33
N ALA A 21 -5.93 -14.36 -0.15
CA ALA A 21 -5.21 -13.87 1.03
C ALA A 21 -5.18 -12.33 1.11
N VAL A 22 -5.00 -11.64 -0.02
CA VAL A 22 -5.12 -10.17 -0.14
C VAL A 22 -6.52 -9.72 0.31
N ASN A 23 -7.57 -10.27 -0.30
CA ASN A 23 -8.96 -9.95 0.04
C ASN A 23 -9.29 -10.20 1.53
N ALA A 24 -8.73 -11.26 2.13
CA ALA A 24 -8.85 -11.52 3.56
C ALA A 24 -8.07 -10.49 4.43
N ALA A 25 -6.87 -10.10 4.01
CA ALA A 25 -6.04 -9.13 4.72
C ALA A 25 -6.66 -7.72 4.71
N ILE A 26 -7.18 -7.27 3.56
CA ILE A 26 -7.93 -6.01 3.41
C ILE A 26 -9.18 -6.00 4.30
N LYS A 27 -9.99 -7.06 4.26
CA LYS A 27 -11.29 -7.11 4.97
C LYS A 27 -11.17 -7.41 6.47
N GLY A 28 -10.03 -7.88 6.95
CA GLY A 28 -9.77 -8.11 8.38
C GLY A 28 -9.65 -6.80 9.17
N ALA A 29 -9.99 -6.82 10.46
CA ALA A 29 -10.00 -5.62 11.31
C ALA A 29 -8.67 -4.84 11.30
N ARG A 30 -7.54 -5.55 11.29
CA ARG A 30 -6.18 -4.98 11.23
C ARG A 30 -5.91 -4.26 9.89
N GLY A 31 -6.44 -4.76 8.78
CA GLY A 31 -6.35 -4.11 7.47
C GLY A 31 -7.27 -2.90 7.37
N GLN A 32 -8.51 -3.00 7.86
CA GLN A 32 -9.45 -1.87 7.89
C GLN A 32 -8.95 -0.71 8.77
N ALA A 33 -8.41 -1.00 9.96
CA ALA A 33 -7.78 0.01 10.81
C ALA A 33 -6.60 0.70 10.09
N PHE A 34 -5.73 -0.09 9.47
CA PHE A 34 -4.60 0.41 8.68
C PHE A 34 -5.03 1.30 7.50
N LEU A 35 -6.07 0.89 6.75
CA LEU A 35 -6.57 1.65 5.60
C LEU A 35 -7.18 3.00 6.02
N ARG A 36 -7.83 3.10 7.19
CA ARG A 36 -8.33 4.38 7.72
C ARG A 36 -7.21 5.31 8.16
N GLU A 37 -6.20 4.75 8.81
CA GLU A 37 -4.99 5.50 9.20
C GLU A 37 -4.23 5.99 7.97
N LEU A 38 -4.13 5.16 6.93
CA LEU A 38 -3.55 5.50 5.64
C LEU A 38 -4.36 6.57 4.89
N ALA A 39 -5.70 6.48 4.88
CA ALA A 39 -6.56 7.51 4.30
C ALA A 39 -6.32 8.88 4.95
N ALA A 40 -6.34 8.92 6.30
CA ALA A 40 -6.05 10.13 7.06
C ALA A 40 -4.63 10.67 6.80
N ALA A 41 -3.63 9.79 6.69
CA ALA A 41 -2.25 10.17 6.39
C ALA A 41 -2.08 10.73 4.96
N LEU A 42 -2.76 10.13 3.96
CA LEU A 42 -2.80 10.63 2.57
C LEU A 42 -3.54 11.97 2.45
N ASP A 43 -4.65 12.14 3.17
CA ASP A 43 -5.43 13.38 3.16
C ASP A 43 -4.73 14.54 3.88
N ALA A 44 -3.88 14.23 4.87
CA ALA A 44 -3.07 15.18 5.62
C ALA A 44 -1.75 15.60 4.92
N MET A 45 -1.42 15.04 3.74
CA MET A 45 -0.20 15.41 3.02
C MET A 45 -0.23 16.88 2.56
N PRO A 46 0.82 17.68 2.84
CA PRO A 46 0.88 19.08 2.39
C PRO A 46 1.03 19.18 0.86
N GLU A 47 1.77 18.25 0.25
CA GLU A 47 1.85 18.06 -1.19
C GLU A 47 1.30 16.69 -1.56
N LYS A 48 0.29 16.67 -2.44
CA LYS A 48 -0.45 15.46 -2.80
C LYS A 48 0.25 14.71 -3.94
N ARG A 49 1.42 14.17 -3.61
CA ARG A 49 2.36 13.52 -4.54
C ARG A 49 2.89 12.22 -3.94
N LEU A 50 2.97 11.16 -4.75
CA LEU A 50 3.57 9.88 -4.36
C LEU A 50 4.65 9.44 -5.37
N ILE A 51 5.79 8.97 -4.85
CA ILE A 51 6.84 8.32 -5.66
C ILE A 51 6.55 6.82 -5.83
N ALA A 52 7.22 6.23 -6.83
CA ALA A 52 7.28 4.79 -7.04
C ALA A 52 8.66 4.24 -6.67
N ASN A 53 8.78 2.91 -6.57
CA ASN A 53 10.02 2.12 -6.37
C ASN A 53 10.80 2.33 -5.05
N GLU A 54 10.73 3.49 -4.40
CA GLU A 54 11.33 3.75 -3.08
C GLU A 54 10.26 3.84 -1.99
N LEU A 55 10.62 3.63 -0.70
CA LEU A 55 9.71 3.90 0.43
C LEU A 55 9.70 5.40 0.76
N ARG A 56 10.90 5.99 0.74
CA ARG A 56 11.18 7.42 0.93
C ARG A 56 12.39 7.78 0.05
N SER A 57 12.30 8.84 -0.74
CA SER A 57 13.43 9.33 -1.55
C SER A 57 14.46 10.11 -0.72
N ALA A 58 15.63 10.37 -1.30
CA ALA A 58 16.65 11.25 -0.73
C ALA A 58 16.10 12.65 -0.39
N ASP A 59 15.23 13.20 -1.25
CA ASP A 59 14.56 14.49 -1.07
C ASP A 59 13.41 14.45 -0.05
N GLY A 60 12.98 13.26 0.37
CA GLY A 60 11.95 13.06 1.39
C GLY A 60 10.52 12.93 0.87
N GLU A 61 10.31 12.73 -0.44
CA GLU A 61 9.03 12.26 -0.97
C GLU A 61 8.78 10.79 -0.54
N PHE A 62 7.52 10.35 -0.53
CA PHE A 62 7.12 9.02 -0.03
C PHE A 62 6.25 8.26 -1.03
N CYS A 63 6.31 6.92 -0.99
CA CYS A 63 5.25 6.08 -1.57
C CYS A 63 4.08 5.93 -0.60
N THR A 64 2.99 5.28 -1.01
CA THR A 64 1.78 5.07 -0.19
C THR A 64 2.09 4.52 1.21
N LEU A 65 2.93 3.50 1.34
CA LEU A 65 3.35 2.99 2.66
C LEU A 65 4.25 3.98 3.40
N GLY A 66 5.17 4.65 2.70
CA GLY A 66 6.09 5.63 3.28
C GLY A 66 5.40 6.80 3.98
N VAL A 67 4.27 7.28 3.43
CA VAL A 67 3.45 8.36 4.04
C VAL A 67 3.00 7.96 5.45
N LEU A 68 2.42 6.77 5.59
CA LEU A 68 2.00 6.26 6.91
C LEU A 68 3.21 5.87 7.78
N GLY A 69 4.33 5.46 7.16
CA GLY A 69 5.59 5.20 7.86
C GLY A 69 6.14 6.43 8.55
N ALA A 70 6.07 7.59 7.89
CA ALA A 70 6.45 8.88 8.45
C ALA A 70 5.54 9.28 9.62
N VAL A 71 4.21 9.16 9.45
CA VAL A 71 3.22 9.46 10.51
C VAL A 71 3.43 8.59 11.76
N ARG A 72 3.79 7.31 11.57
CA ARG A 72 4.09 6.36 12.65
C ARG A 72 5.51 6.44 13.22
N GLY A 73 6.38 7.29 12.68
CA GLY A 73 7.78 7.40 13.10
C GLY A 73 8.64 6.17 12.79
N ILE A 74 8.27 5.38 11.77
CA ILE A 74 9.01 4.18 11.36
C ILE A 74 10.31 4.58 10.66
N GLU A 75 11.43 3.98 11.08
CA GLU A 75 12.76 4.23 10.52
C GLU A 75 12.95 3.51 9.17
N MET A 76 12.31 4.05 8.14
CA MET A 76 12.26 3.47 6.78
C MET A 76 13.64 3.18 6.16
N SER A 77 14.70 3.90 6.57
CA SER A 77 16.08 3.65 6.13
C SER A 77 16.69 2.33 6.63
N LYS A 78 15.98 1.57 7.47
CA LYS A 78 16.33 0.20 7.90
C LYS A 78 15.42 -0.88 7.31
N LEU A 79 14.44 -0.50 6.48
CA LEU A 79 13.57 -1.44 5.78
C LEU A 79 14.10 -1.68 4.37
N ASP A 80 14.17 -2.94 3.97
CA ASP A 80 14.37 -3.30 2.58
C ASP A 80 13.03 -3.12 1.84
N PRO A 81 12.93 -2.26 0.80
CA PRO A 81 11.69 -2.03 0.07
C PRO A 81 11.23 -3.25 -0.75
N ASP A 82 12.12 -4.20 -1.04
CA ASP A 82 11.84 -5.46 -1.73
C ASP A 82 11.43 -6.60 -0.76
N ASP A 83 11.77 -6.51 0.53
CA ASP A 83 11.31 -7.46 1.57
C ASP A 83 9.96 -7.03 2.16
N ARG A 84 8.89 -7.43 1.45
CA ARG A 84 7.49 -7.28 1.90
C ARG A 84 7.19 -7.86 3.29
N ASP A 85 7.92 -8.88 3.74
CA ASP A 85 7.69 -9.53 5.03
C ASP A 85 8.28 -8.68 6.16
N SER A 86 9.48 -8.09 5.96
CA SER A 86 10.04 -7.07 6.86
C SER A 86 9.16 -5.81 6.93
N VAL A 87 8.69 -5.32 5.78
CA VAL A 87 7.81 -4.15 5.68
C VAL A 87 6.49 -4.43 6.39
N ALA A 88 5.83 -5.56 6.13
CA ALA A 88 4.58 -5.91 6.80
C ALA A 88 4.73 -6.10 8.31
N ALA A 89 5.88 -6.60 8.79
CA ALA A 89 6.18 -6.67 10.22
C ALA A 89 6.30 -5.27 10.84
N ALA A 90 7.08 -4.36 10.22
CA ALA A 90 7.25 -2.99 10.70
C ALA A 90 5.95 -2.18 10.70
N PHE A 91 5.09 -2.38 9.69
CA PHE A 91 3.77 -1.77 9.61
C PHE A 91 2.69 -2.51 10.42
N GLY A 92 3.01 -3.66 11.04
CA GLY A 92 2.07 -4.43 11.84
C GLY A 92 0.87 -4.99 11.05
N ILE A 93 1.05 -5.29 9.77
CA ILE A 93 0.00 -5.80 8.86
C ILE A 93 0.29 -7.24 8.38
N ALA A 94 -0.40 -7.69 7.33
CA ALA A 94 -0.12 -8.95 6.66
C ALA A 94 0.76 -8.70 5.41
N PRO A 95 1.71 -9.58 5.07
CA PRO A 95 2.54 -9.45 3.86
C PRO A 95 1.75 -9.26 2.58
N ALA A 96 0.60 -9.93 2.45
CA ALA A 96 -0.31 -9.75 1.33
C ALA A 96 -0.89 -8.32 1.21
N LEU A 97 -1.14 -7.62 2.33
CA LEU A 97 -1.61 -6.23 2.29
C LEU A 97 -0.48 -5.25 1.96
N ALA A 98 0.73 -5.47 2.52
CA ALA A 98 1.89 -4.65 2.18
C ALA A 98 2.23 -4.76 0.69
N ALA A 99 2.30 -5.99 0.16
CA ALA A 99 2.57 -6.27 -1.24
C ALA A 99 1.48 -5.73 -2.19
N GLU A 100 0.21 -5.79 -1.82
CA GLU A 100 -0.88 -5.24 -2.64
C GLU A 100 -0.80 -3.70 -2.73
N ILE A 101 -0.59 -3.01 -1.61
CA ILE A 101 -0.45 -1.54 -1.58
C ILE A 101 0.76 -1.09 -2.41
N VAL A 102 1.84 -1.87 -2.39
CA VAL A 102 3.05 -1.66 -3.20
C VAL A 102 2.77 -1.88 -4.68
N PHE A 103 2.17 -3.01 -5.07
CA PHE A 103 1.79 -3.32 -6.44
C PHE A 103 0.87 -2.23 -7.04
N GLU A 104 -0.10 -1.78 -6.25
CA GLU A 104 -0.98 -0.67 -6.62
C GLU A 104 -0.22 0.66 -6.73
N ASN A 105 0.72 0.96 -5.82
CA ASN A 105 1.53 2.18 -5.89
C ASN A 105 2.41 2.25 -7.15
N ASP A 106 3.04 1.12 -7.51
CA ASP A 106 4.15 1.06 -8.46
C ASP A 106 3.75 0.53 -9.86
N ASP A 107 2.96 -0.54 -9.94
CA ASP A 107 2.77 -1.34 -11.16
C ASP A 107 1.37 -1.22 -11.79
N ALA A 108 0.34 -0.87 -11.02
CA ALA A 108 -1.05 -0.85 -11.48
C ALA A 108 -1.40 0.33 -12.44
N CYS A 109 -0.41 1.00 -13.02
CA CYS A 109 -0.61 2.09 -13.98
C CYS A 109 0.42 2.03 -15.13
N TRP A 110 0.09 2.68 -16.24
CA TRP A 110 0.94 2.71 -17.44
C TRP A 110 2.10 3.69 -17.26
N TYR A 111 3.21 3.45 -17.97
CA TYR A 111 4.60 3.85 -17.64
C TYR A 111 4.94 5.33 -17.30
N ASP A 112 4.02 6.29 -17.44
CA ASP A 112 4.25 7.73 -17.24
C ASP A 112 3.32 8.38 -16.17
N GLU A 113 2.87 7.61 -15.16
CA GLU A 113 2.01 8.16 -14.10
C GLU A 113 2.73 9.19 -13.22
N LYS A 114 2.26 10.45 -13.32
CA LYS A 114 2.71 11.57 -12.50
C LYS A 114 2.46 11.34 -10.99
N PRO A 115 3.34 11.83 -10.08
CA PRO A 115 3.16 11.70 -8.64
C PRO A 115 1.80 12.21 -8.12
N GLU A 116 1.32 13.29 -8.72
CA GLU A 116 0.00 13.91 -8.52
C GLU A 116 -1.17 12.93 -8.80
N ALA A 117 -1.08 12.17 -9.89
CA ALA A 117 -2.08 11.19 -10.31
C ALA A 117 -2.01 9.92 -9.46
N ARG A 118 -0.80 9.46 -9.12
CA ARG A 118 -0.57 8.34 -8.20
C ARG A 118 -1.19 8.60 -6.84
N TRP A 119 -1.05 9.80 -6.28
CA TRP A 119 -1.75 10.17 -5.02
C TRP A 119 -3.27 10.01 -5.16
N GLY A 120 -3.87 10.55 -6.22
CA GLY A 120 -5.31 10.48 -6.44
C GLY A 120 -5.82 9.03 -6.60
N ARG A 121 -5.12 8.22 -7.41
CA ARG A 121 -5.44 6.81 -7.64
C ARG A 121 -5.30 5.98 -6.37
N MET A 122 -4.21 6.15 -5.62
CA MET A 122 -4.02 5.42 -4.36
C MET A 122 -5.01 5.86 -3.28
N ARG A 123 -5.36 7.15 -3.19
CA ARG A 123 -6.40 7.62 -2.27
C ARG A 123 -7.78 7.05 -2.62
N GLN A 124 -8.10 6.92 -3.92
CA GLN A 124 -9.32 6.27 -4.40
C GLN A 124 -9.32 4.76 -4.15
N TRP A 125 -8.17 4.08 -4.30
CA TRP A 125 -8.01 2.66 -4.00
C TRP A 125 -8.18 2.36 -2.50
N VAL A 126 -7.67 3.22 -1.63
CA VAL A 126 -7.90 3.10 -0.19
C VAL A 126 -9.39 3.25 0.12
N GLU A 127 -10.06 4.24 -0.46
CA GLU A 127 -11.51 4.46 -0.28
C GLU A 127 -12.34 3.24 -0.71
N SER A 128 -12.09 2.68 -1.90
CA SER A 128 -12.85 1.53 -2.42
C SER A 128 -12.62 0.21 -1.67
N ASN A 129 -11.60 0.15 -0.82
CA ASN A 129 -11.29 -0.98 0.06
C ASN A 129 -11.71 -0.76 1.52
N LEU A 130 -12.18 0.44 1.88
CA LEU A 130 -12.82 0.69 3.18
C LEU A 130 -14.25 0.13 3.19
N LYS A 131 -14.67 -0.32 4.37
CA LYS A 131 -16.08 -0.61 4.67
C LYS A 131 -16.74 0.63 5.27
N ASP A 132 -17.88 1.01 4.71
CA ASP A 132 -18.86 1.88 5.38
C ASP A 132 -19.16 1.31 6.78
N GLU A 133 -19.08 2.12 7.83
CA GLU A 133 -19.33 1.63 9.20
C GLU A 133 -20.84 1.49 9.51
N ASP A 134 -21.73 2.06 8.69
CA ASP A 134 -23.18 2.17 8.93
C ASP A 134 -24.05 1.03 8.38
N HIS A 135 -23.47 -0.14 8.09
CA HIS A 135 -24.20 -1.35 7.69
C HIS A 135 -24.14 -2.49 8.72
N ALA A 136 -24.22 -2.12 10.00
CA ALA A 136 -24.70 -3.00 11.07
C ALA A 136 -26.24 -2.86 11.23
N LYS A 137 -27.00 -3.69 10.52
CA LYS A 137 -28.46 -3.87 10.63
C LYS A 137 -28.82 -5.34 10.51
#